data_AF-N4TKX7-F1
#
_entry.id   AF-N4TKX7-F1
#
_cell.length_a   1.000
_cell.length_b   1.000
_cell.length_c   1.000
_cell.angle_alpha   90.00
_cell.angle_beta   90.00
_cell.angle_gamma   90.00
#
_symmetry.space_group_name_H-M   'P 1'
#
loop_
_entity.id
_entity.type
_entity.pdbx_description
1 polymer ?
#
loop_
_entity_poly.entity_id
_entity_poly.type
_entity_poly.pdbx_seq_one_letter_code
_entity_poly.pdbx_strand_id
1 'polypeptide(L)'
;MDEERHTLSKKWGGDRRKVNKELEEQIVEETEPRMWALLEEMGVEWSVVNAKGQSLLHAVAGQERSFRRVARFQFLMGKGLDPMAEDMQGQTALDIAAHGKADDILALYRSG
;
A
#
# COMPACT_ATOMS: atom_id res chain seq x y z
N MET A 1 15.94 -14.65 -8.90
CA MET A 1 15.11 -13.68 -9.63
C MET A 1 14.97 -14.03 -11.11
N ASP A 2 16.06 -14.40 -11.81
CA ASP A 2 15.98 -14.72 -13.26
C ASP A 2 15.19 -16.00 -13.59
N GLU A 3 15.29 -17.05 -12.77
CA GLU A 3 14.54 -18.30 -12.96
C GLU A 3 13.03 -18.15 -12.77
N GLU A 4 12.63 -17.36 -11.77
CA GLU A 4 11.24 -17.09 -11.43
C GLU A 4 10.57 -16.25 -12.52
N ARG A 5 11.25 -15.18 -12.97
CA ARG A 5 10.77 -14.36 -14.09
C ARG A 5 10.62 -15.18 -15.37
N HIS A 6 11.55 -16.09 -15.65
CA HIS A 6 11.46 -16.99 -16.80
C HIS A 6 10.28 -17.96 -16.66
N THR A 7 10.03 -18.48 -15.46
CA THR A 7 8.88 -19.34 -15.16
C THR A 7 7.56 -18.60 -15.35
N LEU A 8 7.42 -17.40 -14.79
CA LEU A 8 6.27 -16.53 -14.99
C LEU A 8 6.09 -16.15 -16.47
N SER A 9 7.18 -15.87 -17.19
CA SER A 9 7.12 -15.59 -18.63
C SER A 9 6.56 -16.75 -19.44
N LYS A 10 6.90 -17.99 -19.08
CA LYS A 10 6.29 -19.19 -19.70
C LYS A 10 4.82 -19.32 -19.34
N LYS A 11 4.46 -19.13 -18.06
CA LYS A 11 3.08 -19.18 -17.56
C LYS A 11 2.16 -18.20 -18.31
N TRP A 12 2.64 -16.99 -18.54
CA TRP A 12 1.85 -15.91 -19.15
C TRP A 12 2.07 -15.74 -20.67
N GLY A 13 2.73 -16.70 -21.33
CA GLY A 13 2.96 -16.64 -22.78
C GLY A 13 3.75 -15.40 -23.23
N GLY A 14 4.62 -14.87 -22.37
CA GLY A 14 5.39 -13.65 -22.63
C GLY A 14 4.65 -12.33 -22.37
N ASP A 15 3.43 -12.35 -21.82
CA ASP A 15 2.73 -11.13 -21.40
C ASP A 15 3.47 -10.46 -20.23
N ARG A 16 4.34 -9.50 -20.57
CA ARG A 16 5.19 -8.79 -19.62
C ARG A 16 4.39 -8.07 -18.54
N ARG A 17 3.16 -7.62 -18.83
CA ARG A 17 2.32 -6.94 -17.83
C ARG A 17 1.88 -7.90 -16.75
N LYS A 18 1.43 -9.10 -17.13
CA LYS A 18 1.02 -10.14 -16.17
C LYS A 18 2.21 -10.69 -15.39
N VAL A 19 3.34 -10.89 -16.05
CA VAL A 19 4.60 -11.31 -15.39
C VAL A 19 5.02 -10.31 -14.32
N ASN A 20 5.09 -9.02 -14.66
CA ASN A 20 5.50 -8.00 -13.69
C ASN A 20 4.50 -7.88 -12.54
N LYS A 21 3.19 -7.92 -12.83
CA LYS A 21 2.17 -7.86 -11.80
C LYS A 21 2.30 -9.01 -10.79
N GLU A 22 2.41 -10.24 -11.26
CA GLU A 22 2.53 -11.40 -10.35
C GLU A 22 3.86 -11.39 -9.59
N LEU A 23 4.96 -10.97 -10.23
CA LEU A 23 6.24 -10.80 -9.54
C LEU A 23 6.18 -9.74 -8.43
N GLU A 24 5.53 -8.61 -8.69
CA GLU A 24 5.29 -7.56 -7.70
C GLU A 24 4.44 -8.05 -6.53
N GLU A 25 3.38 -8.81 -6.81
CA GLU A 25 2.51 -9.45 -5.81
C GLU A 25 3.31 -10.45 -4.94
N GLN A 26 4.12 -11.33 -5.55
CA GLN A 26 4.99 -12.26 -4.83
C GLN A 26 6.01 -11.55 -3.92
N ILE A 27 6.63 -10.48 -4.43
CA ILE A 27 7.56 -9.67 -3.64
C ILE A 27 6.83 -9.08 -2.43
N VAL A 28 5.62 -8.55 -2.60
CA VAL A 28 4.82 -7.99 -1.50
C VAL A 28 4.48 -9.05 -0.47
N GLU A 29 3.95 -10.20 -0.91
CA GLU A 29 3.57 -11.33 -0.07
C GLU A 29 4.75 -11.87 0.74
N GLU A 30 5.95 -11.93 0.15
CA GLU A 30 7.13 -12.41 0.85
C GLU A 30 7.70 -11.39 1.84
N THR A 31 7.73 -10.11 1.46
CA THR A 31 8.54 -9.10 2.17
C THR A 31 7.76 -8.23 3.13
N GLU A 32 6.53 -7.82 2.81
CA GLU A 32 5.76 -6.90 3.68
C GLU A 32 5.40 -7.55 5.04
N PRO A 33 4.95 -8.81 5.15
CA PRO A 33 4.67 -9.43 6.45
C PRO A 33 5.89 -9.48 7.38
N ARG A 34 7.08 -9.76 6.84
CA ARG A 34 8.32 -9.76 7.62
C ARG A 34 8.67 -8.36 8.12
N MET A 35 8.46 -7.35 7.28
CA MET A 35 8.67 -5.95 7.66
C MET A 35 7.69 -5.51 8.74
N TRP A 36 6.42 -5.90 8.65
CA TRP A 36 5.41 -5.58 9.67
C TRP A 36 5.71 -6.26 11.00
N ALA A 37 6.08 -7.54 10.99
CA ALA A 37 6.46 -8.27 12.19
C ALA A 37 7.64 -7.60 12.91
N LEU A 38 8.68 -7.17 12.18
CA LEU A 38 9.79 -6.43 12.75
C LEU A 38 9.35 -5.11 13.40
N LEU A 39 8.46 -4.36 12.77
CA LEU A 39 7.93 -3.10 13.34
C LEU A 39 7.08 -3.35 14.59
N GLU A 40 6.31 -4.44 14.61
CA GLU A 40 5.54 -4.87 15.78
C GLU A 40 6.44 -5.28 16.94
N GLU A 41 7.52 -6.04 16.67
CA GLU A 41 8.52 -6.40 17.68
C GLU A 41 9.19 -5.19 18.30
N MET A 42 9.36 -4.11 17.54
CA MET A 42 9.88 -2.83 18.04
C MET A 42 8.83 -2.00 18.81
N GLY A 43 7.60 -2.48 18.93
CA GLY A 43 6.53 -1.81 19.68
C GLY A 43 6.05 -0.51 19.03
N VAL A 44 6.07 -0.43 17.70
CA VAL A 44 5.62 0.76 16.95
C VAL A 44 4.14 1.05 17.25
N GLU A 45 3.85 2.29 17.61
CA GLU A 45 2.48 2.80 17.73
C GLU A 45 1.99 3.31 16.37
N TRP A 46 1.03 2.60 15.76
CA TRP A 46 0.51 2.92 14.43
C TRP A 46 -0.44 4.13 14.40
N SER A 47 -1.05 4.47 15.53
CA SER A 47 -2.05 5.53 15.68
C SER A 47 -1.48 6.95 15.74
N VAL A 48 -0.15 7.08 15.81
CA VAL A 48 0.48 8.40 15.90
C VAL A 48 0.22 9.24 14.65
N VAL A 49 0.05 10.54 14.88
CA VAL A 49 -0.13 11.53 13.82
C VAL A 49 1.05 12.51 13.81
N ASN A 50 1.38 13.03 12.64
CA ASN A 50 2.40 14.08 12.53
C ASN A 50 1.85 15.46 12.98
N ALA A 51 2.68 16.50 12.91
CA ALA A 51 2.29 17.86 13.31
C ALA A 51 1.14 18.49 12.50
N LYS A 52 0.74 17.89 11.37
CA LYS A 52 -0.41 18.30 10.56
C LYS A 52 -1.69 17.50 10.89
N GLY A 53 -1.64 16.63 11.90
CA GLY A 53 -2.73 15.70 12.21
C GLY A 53 -2.82 14.50 11.26
N GLN A 54 -1.81 14.29 10.41
CA GLN A 54 -1.85 13.22 9.42
C GLN A 54 -1.42 11.90 10.04
N SER A 55 -2.31 10.90 9.97
CA SER A 55 -2.01 9.50 10.28
C SER A 55 -1.10 8.85 9.21
N LEU A 56 -0.65 7.62 9.46
CA LEU A 56 0.12 6.87 8.47
C LEU A 56 -0.66 6.61 7.16
N LEU A 57 -2.00 6.56 7.19
CA LEU A 57 -2.81 6.43 5.97
C LEU A 57 -2.70 7.66 5.08
N HIS A 58 -2.70 8.87 5.65
CA HIS A 58 -2.45 10.11 4.90
C HIS A 58 -1.07 10.10 4.25
N ALA A 59 -0.06 9.66 5.01
CA ALA A 59 1.31 9.57 4.50
C ALA A 59 1.41 8.60 3.31
N VAL A 60 0.86 7.38 3.44
CA VAL A 60 0.87 6.38 2.35
C VAL A 60 0.07 6.86 1.14
N ALA A 61 -1.06 7.54 1.34
CA ALA A 61 -1.87 8.11 0.26
C ALA A 61 -1.12 9.19 -0.54
N GLY A 62 -0.29 9.99 0.13
CA GLY A 62 0.52 11.04 -0.48
C GLY A 62 1.84 10.56 -1.10
N GLN A 63 2.19 9.28 -1.00
CA GLN A 63 3.42 8.74 -1.58
C GLN A 63 3.30 8.55 -3.10
N GLU A 64 4.45 8.67 -3.79
CA GLU A 64 4.61 8.25 -5.18
C GLU A 64 4.16 6.80 -5.41
N ARG A 65 3.75 6.49 -6.64
CA ARG A 65 3.22 5.17 -6.98
C ARG A 65 4.28 4.09 -6.75
N SER A 66 3.92 3.10 -5.95
CA SER A 66 4.70 1.90 -5.68
C SER A 66 3.76 0.70 -5.62
N PHE A 67 4.22 -0.45 -6.13
CA PHE A 67 3.45 -1.70 -6.07
C PHE A 67 3.15 -2.17 -4.63
N ARG A 68 3.86 -1.61 -3.63
CA ARG A 68 3.67 -1.89 -2.20
C ARG A 68 2.61 -1.00 -1.54
N ARG A 69 2.24 0.12 -2.18
CA ARG A 69 1.42 1.19 -1.58
C ARG A 69 0.06 0.68 -1.10
N VAL A 70 -0.63 -0.11 -1.93
CA VAL A 70 -1.95 -0.67 -1.61
C VAL A 70 -1.87 -1.65 -0.42
N ALA A 71 -0.88 -2.54 -0.42
CA ALA A 71 -0.71 -3.51 0.67
C ALA A 71 -0.46 -2.82 2.02
N ARG A 72 0.37 -1.77 2.03
CA ARG A 72 0.62 -0.96 3.23
C ARG A 72 -0.62 -0.22 3.70
N PHE A 73 -1.37 0.37 2.76
CA PHE A 73 -2.62 1.07 3.08
C PHE A 73 -3.64 0.12 3.72
N GLN A 74 -3.83 -1.07 3.14
CA GLN A 74 -4.72 -2.11 3.70
C GLN A 74 -4.26 -2.64 5.06
N PHE A 75 -2.95 -2.87 5.23
CA PHE A 75 -2.40 -3.30 6.52
C PHE A 75 -2.69 -2.29 7.63
N LEU A 76 -2.47 -1.00 7.37
CA LEU A 76 -2.72 0.06 8.34
C LEU A 76 -4.21 0.20 8.68
N MET A 77 -5.12 0.02 7.71
CA MET A 77 -6.56 -0.11 8.00
C MET A 77 -6.85 -1.32 8.90
N GLY A 78 -6.19 -2.46 8.66
CA GLY A 78 -6.26 -3.63 9.53
C GLY A 78 -5.73 -3.41 10.94
N LYS A 79 -4.87 -2.40 11.15
CA LYS A 79 -4.43 -1.90 12.46
C LYS A 79 -5.40 -0.91 13.11
N GLY A 80 -6.54 -0.64 12.48
CA GLY A 80 -7.60 0.22 13.02
C GLY A 80 -7.47 1.69 12.65
N LEU A 81 -6.55 2.06 11.74
CA LEU A 81 -6.51 3.42 11.23
C LEU A 81 -7.71 3.65 10.30
N ASP A 82 -8.42 4.76 10.51
CA ASP A 82 -9.56 5.15 9.70
C ASP A 82 -9.10 5.99 8.49
N PRO A 83 -9.33 5.55 7.24
CA PRO A 83 -9.04 6.33 6.04
C PRO A 83 -9.89 7.60 5.91
N MET A 84 -10.98 7.72 6.67
CA MET A 84 -11.88 8.88 6.73
C MET A 84 -11.59 9.83 7.90
N ALA A 85 -10.60 9.51 8.74
CA ALA A 85 -10.14 10.48 9.74
C ALA A 85 -9.54 11.69 9.04
N GLU A 86 -9.94 12.88 9.46
CA GLU A 86 -9.47 14.16 8.91
C GLU A 86 -8.17 14.61 9.57
N ASP A 87 -7.25 15.16 8.77
CA ASP A 87 -6.12 15.93 9.26
C ASP A 87 -6.53 17.36 9.68
N MET A 88 -5.57 18.19 10.11
CA MET A 88 -5.87 19.56 10.58
C MET A 88 -6.39 20.50 9.47
N GLN A 89 -6.29 20.10 8.20
CA GLN A 89 -6.84 20.84 7.07
C GLN A 89 -8.21 20.31 6.64
N GLY A 90 -8.79 19.35 7.38
CA GLY A 90 -10.04 18.69 7.00
C GLY A 90 -9.87 17.71 5.84
N GLN A 91 -8.64 17.28 5.53
CA GLN A 91 -8.39 16.32 4.45
C GLN A 91 -8.30 14.91 5.02
N THR A 92 -9.03 13.97 4.43
CA THR A 92 -8.90 12.55 4.72
C THR A 92 -7.75 11.91 3.92
N ALA A 93 -7.39 10.67 4.25
CA ALA A 93 -6.43 9.93 3.45
C ALA A 93 -6.93 9.71 2.01
N LEU A 94 -8.25 9.58 1.80
CA LEU A 94 -8.84 9.45 0.46
C LEU A 94 -8.83 10.77 -0.31
N ASP A 95 -8.98 11.91 0.35
CA ASP A 95 -8.84 13.23 -0.29
C ASP A 95 -7.41 13.45 -0.79
N ILE A 96 -6.41 13.09 0.03
CA ILE A 96 -5.00 13.12 -0.38
C ILE A 96 -4.77 12.18 -1.57
N ALA A 97 -5.30 10.96 -1.53
CA ALA A 97 -5.19 10.00 -2.64
C ALA A 97 -5.81 10.55 -3.93
N ALA A 98 -6.97 11.20 -3.86
CA ALA A 98 -7.62 11.82 -5.01
C ALA A 98 -6.80 12.98 -5.59
N HIS A 99 -6.27 13.86 -4.73
CA HIS A 99 -5.43 14.97 -5.16
C HIS A 99 -4.12 14.47 -5.81
N GLY A 100 -3.51 13.44 -5.23
CA GLY A 100 -2.28 12.81 -5.72
C GLY A 100 -2.46 11.81 -6.86
N LYS A 101 -3.67 11.61 -7.39
CA LYS A 101 -4.00 10.62 -8.42
C LYS A 101 -3.56 9.19 -8.05
N ALA A 102 -3.68 8.83 -6.78
CA ALA A 102 -3.45 7.47 -6.29
C ALA A 102 -4.67 6.57 -6.60
N ASP A 103 -4.94 6.35 -7.89
CA ASP A 103 -6.08 5.58 -8.38
C ASP A 103 -6.13 4.14 -7.86
N ASP A 104 -4.99 3.56 -7.51
CA ASP A 104 -4.86 2.24 -6.90
C ASP A 104 -5.41 2.17 -5.47
N ILE A 105 -5.23 3.22 -4.66
CA ILE A 105 -5.88 3.34 -3.35
C ILE A 105 -7.38 3.58 -3.54
N LEU A 106 -7.75 4.51 -4.43
CA LEU A 106 -9.17 4.81 -4.68
C LEU A 106 -9.93 3.61 -5.23
N ALA A 107 -9.27 2.74 -6.00
CA ALA A 107 -9.87 1.53 -6.56
C ALA A 107 -10.38 0.57 -5.47
N LEU A 108 -9.85 0.62 -4.24
CA LEU A 108 -10.35 -0.19 -3.11
C LEU A 108 -11.81 0.10 -2.76
N TYR A 109 -12.34 1.27 -3.15
CA TYR A 109 -13.67 1.75 -2.79
C TYR A 109 -14.64 1.81 -3.98
N ARG A 110 -14.21 1.42 -5.19
CA ARG A 110 -15.07 1.48 -6.40
C ARG A 110 -15.93 0.24 -6.62
N SER A 111 -15.84 -0.76 -5.75
CA SER A 111 -16.51 -2.06 -5.89
C SER A 111 -17.51 -2.36 -4.76
N GLY A 112 -18.17 -1.33 -4.22
CA GLY A 112 -19.27 -1.44 -3.26
C GLY A 112 -20.64 -1.46 -3.92
#